data_AF-A0A3D2XL78-F1
#
_entry.id   AF-A0A3D2XL78-F1
#
_cell.length_a   1.000
_cell.length_b   1.000
_cell.length_c   1.000
_cell.angle_alpha   90.00
_cell.angle_beta   90.00
_cell.angle_gamma   90.00
#
_symmetry.space_group_name_H-M   'P 1'
#
loop_
_entity.id
_entity.type
_entity.pdbx_description
1 polymer ?
#
loop_
_entity_poly.entity_id
_entity_poly.type
_entity_poly.pdbx_seq_one_letter_code
_entity_poly.pdbx_strand_id
1 'polypeptide(L)' 'MELTLIFPNQLFENSELLQASKKVMLIEEYLFFKHFNFHKQKILFHRMSMKSYEKFLKAQYNTE' A
#
# COMPACT_ATOMS: atom_id res chain seq x y z
N MET A 1 -17.58 -10.88 1.64
CA MET A 1 -17.02 -9.68 0.98
C MET A 1 -15.54 -9.71 1.31
N GLU A 2 -14.67 -9.96 0.33
CA GLU A 2 -13.23 -10.13 0.57
C GLU A 2 -12.50 -8.79 0.46
N LEU A 3 -11.67 -8.52 1.46
CA LEU A 3 -10.95 -7.28 1.66
C LEU A 3 -9.47 -7.63 1.85
N THR A 4 -8.62 -7.07 1.00
CA THR A 4 -7.16 -7.18 1.16
C THR A 4 -6.60 -5.93 1.77
N LEU A 5 -5.78 -6.13 2.80
CA LEU A 5 -4.99 -5.09 3.44
C LEU A 5 -3.56 -5.15 2.90
N ILE A 6 -3.03 -4.01 2.48
CA ILE A 6 -1.66 -3.90 1.96
C ILE A 6 -0.88 -2.92 2.83
N PHE A 7 0.23 -3.42 3.37
CA PHE A 7 1.16 -2.65 4.19
C PHE A 7 2.25 -1.98 3.36
N PRO A 8 2.98 -0.99 3.92
CA PRO A 8 3.98 -0.20 3.19
C PRO A 8 5.13 -1.01 2.55
N ASN A 9 5.34 -2.25 3.01
CA ASN A 9 6.36 -3.18 2.52
C ASN A 9 5.82 -4.26 1.55
N GLN A 10 4.51 -4.24 1.24
CA GLN A 10 3.83 -5.26 0.42
C GLN A 10 3.37 -4.72 -0.95
N LEU A 11 4.04 -3.70 -1.47
CA LEU A 11 3.68 -3.02 -2.72
C LEU A 11 4.17 -3.82 -3.94
N PHE A 12 3.56 -4.98 -4.20
CA PHE A 12 3.92 -5.89 -5.29
C PHE A 12 3.02 -5.71 -6.50
N GLU A 13 3.61 -5.56 -7.68
CA GLU A 13 2.87 -5.44 -8.96
C GLU A 13 2.02 -6.68 -9.23
N ASN A 14 2.60 -7.86 -9.03
CA ASN A 14 1.95 -9.15 -9.20
C ASN A 14 1.77 -9.81 -7.83
N SER A 15 0.53 -9.94 -7.39
CA SER A 15 0.16 -10.61 -6.14
C SER A 15 -1.16 -11.33 -6.31
N GLU A 16 -1.21 -12.60 -5.92
CA GLU A 16 -2.42 -13.42 -5.93
C GLU A 16 -3.56 -12.78 -5.09
N LEU A 17 -3.17 -12.05 -4.03
CA LEU A 17 -4.10 -11.33 -3.15
C LEU A 17 -4.88 -10.23 -3.89
N LEU A 18 -4.25 -9.58 -4.88
CA LEU A 18 -4.90 -8.55 -5.70
C LEU A 18 -5.93 -9.14 -6.65
N GLN A 19 -5.69 -10.35 -7.15
CA GLN A 19 -6.58 -11.03 -8.10
C GLN A 19 -7.82 -11.60 -7.42
N ALA A 20 -7.68 -12.10 -6.18
CA ALA A 20 -8.78 -12.65 -5.41
C ALA A 20 -9.71 -11.58 -4.81
N SER A 21 -9.20 -10.37 -4.58
CA SER A 21 -9.89 -9.38 -3.75
C SER A 21 -10.78 -8.42 -4.51
N LYS A 22 -12.00 -8.21 -4.00
CA LYS A 22 -12.93 -7.19 -4.54
C LYS A 22 -12.65 -5.78 -4.02
N LYS A 23 -11.91 -5.66 -2.91
CA LYS A 23 -11.56 -4.37 -2.30
C LYS A 23 -10.16 -4.43 -1.72
N VAL A 24 -9.37 -3.39 -1.98
CA VAL A 24 -7.99 -3.25 -1.48
C VAL A 24 -7.91 -2.00 -0.62
N MET A 25 -7.26 -2.09 0.55
CA MET A 25 -6.97 -0.94 1.41
C MET A 25 -5.48 -0.87 1.70
N LEU A 26 -4.91 0.30 1.43
CA LEU A 26 -3.53 0.65 1.76
C LEU A 26 -3.51 1.28 3.16
N ILE A 27 -2.72 0.71 4.08
CA ILE A 27 -2.67 1.15 5.48
C ILE A 27 -1.30 1.73 5.81
N GLU A 28 -1.27 2.99 6.29
CA GLU A 28 -0.08 3.57 6.92
C GLU A 28 0.10 2.96 8.32
N GLU A 29 0.82 1.84 8.39
CA GLU A 29 0.98 1.07 9.62
C GLU A 29 1.84 1.78 10.68
N TYR A 30 1.38 1.79 11.94
CA TYR A 30 1.95 2.57 13.04
C TYR A 30 3.44 2.32 13.26
N LEU A 31 3.86 1.06 13.09
CA LEU A 31 5.25 0.64 13.27
C LEU A 31 6.23 1.38 12.33
N PHE A 32 5.82 1.68 11.10
CA PHE A 32 6.69 2.34 10.11
C PHE A 32 6.70 3.87 10.23
N PHE A 33 5.68 4.45 10.85
CA PHE A 33 5.48 5.91 10.86
C PHE A 33 5.64 6.58 12.23
N LYS A 34 5.44 5.83 13.33
CA LYS A 34 5.35 6.42 14.67
C LYS A 34 6.06 5.62 15.77
N HIS A 35 6.19 4.30 15.65
CA HIS A 35 6.83 3.51 16.71
C HIS A 35 8.34 3.71 16.78
N PHE A 36 9.01 3.75 15.62
CA PHE A 36 10.45 3.95 15.53
C PHE A 36 10.78 5.32 14.92
N ASN A 37 11.86 5.94 15.42
CA ASN A 37 12.41 7.18 14.87
C ASN A 37 13.19 6.89 13.58
N PHE A 38 12.48 6.57 12.49
CA PHE A 38 13.09 6.43 11.18
C PHE A 38 13.55 7.77 10.60
N HIS A 39 14.56 7.71 9.73
CA HIS A 39 15.01 8.87 8.98
C HIS A 39 13.86 9.46 8.15
N LYS A 40 13.73 10.80 8.13
CA LYS A 40 12.63 11.49 7.45
C LYS A 40 12.52 11.11 5.98
N GLN A 41 13.65 10.92 5.29
CA GLN A 41 13.67 10.50 3.89
C GLN A 41 13.09 9.10 3.69
N LYS A 42 13.31 8.17 4.62
CA LYS A 42 12.73 6.82 4.57
C LYS A 42 11.21 6.86 4.74
N ILE A 43 10.72 7.67 5.69
CA ILE A 43 9.29 7.88 5.91
C ILE A 43 8.64 8.50 4.67
N LEU A 44 9.25 9.56 4.11
CA LEU A 44 8.78 10.20 2.89
C LEU A 44 8.74 9.21 1.73
N PHE A 45 9.80 8.42 1.55
CA PHE A 45 9.88 7.41 0.50
C PHE A 45 8.75 6.39 0.62
N HIS A 46 8.51 5.81 1.81
CA HIS A 46 7.39 4.89 2.02
C HIS A 46 6.03 5.50 1.64
N ARG A 47 5.75 6.75 2.04
CA ARG A 47 4.48 7.43 1.67
C ARG A 47 4.36 7.63 0.16
N MET A 48 5.44 8.08 -0.48
CA MET A 48 5.45 8.31 -1.91
C MET A 48 5.26 7.00 -2.69
N SER A 49 5.92 5.92 -2.26
CA SER A 49 5.74 4.57 -2.83
C SER A 49 4.30 4.09 -2.66
N MET A 50 3.70 4.24 -1.47
CA MET A 50 2.30 3.86 -1.23
C MET A 50 1.33 4.66 -2.11
N LYS A 51 1.55 5.97 -2.27
CA LYS A 51 0.73 6.83 -3.15
C LYS A 51 0.90 6.50 -4.62
N SER A 52 2.12 6.18 -5.05
CA SER A 52 2.37 5.70 -6.41
C SER A 52 1.65 4.38 -6.67
N TYR A 53 1.69 3.47 -5.70
CA TYR A 53 1.03 2.18 -5.79
C TYR A 53 -0.50 2.29 -5.77
N GLU A 54 -1.07 3.22 -4.99
CA GLU A 54 -2.51 3.56 -5.05
C GLU A 54 -2.93 3.94 -6.48
N LYS A 55 -2.16 4.83 -7.12
CA LYS A 55 -2.43 5.25 -8.51
C LYS A 55 -2.30 4.08 -9.50
N PHE A 56 -1.28 3.24 -9.32
CA PHE A 56 -1.09 2.03 -10.12
C PHE A 56 -2.30 1.09 -10.02
N LEU A 57 -2.78 0.79 -8.81
CA LEU A 57 -3.94 -0.07 -8.60
C LEU A 57 -5.21 0.53 -9.23
N LYS A 58 -5.45 1.84 -9.07
CA LYS A 58 -6.60 2.52 -9.67
C LYS A 58 -6.58 2.46 -11.20
N ALA A 59 -5.41 2.62 -11.81
CA ALA A 59 -5.25 2.54 -13.26
C ALA A 59 -5.44 1.11 -13.79
N GLN A 60 -5.00 0.09 -13.05
CA GLN A 60 -5.06 -1.30 -13.49
C GLN A 60 -6.42 -1.97 -13.24
N TYR A 61 -7.13 -1.60 -12.17
CA TYR A 61 -8.35 -2.28 -11.73
C TYR A 61 -9.62 -1.42 -11.82
N ASN A 62 -9.56 -0.20 -12.37
CA ASN A 62 -10.70 0.73 -12.53
C ASN A 62 -11.54 0.92 -11.24
N THR A 63 -10.90 0.82 -10.08
CA THR A 63 -11.54 1.03 -8.77
C THR A 63 -11.55 2.51 -8.42
N GLU A 64 -12.75 3.09 -8.26
CA GLU A 64 -12.96 4.43 -7.69
C GLU A 64 -12.58 4.50 -6.20
#